data_AF-A0A4Y7TV20-F1
#
_entry.id   AF-A0A4Y7TV20-F1
#
_cell.length_a   1.000
_cell.length_b   1.000
_cell.length_c   1.000
_cell.angle_alpha   90.00
_cell.angle_beta   90.00
_cell.angle_gamma   90.00
#
_symmetry.space_group_name_H-M   'P 1'
#
loop_
_entity.id
_entity.type
_entity.pdbx_description
1 polymer ?
#
loop_
_entity_poly.entity_id
_entity_poly.type
_entity_poly.pdbx_seq_one_letter_code
_entity_poly.pdbx_strand_id
1 'polypeptide(L)'
;MAANAPSISSGISKANAAARHTSLVSNYAEAFTDTYGGIGGVPFIYKTGPAWVQPTGGPDAQWPCLREMRPVSHSHPINTHWTGIVKKIDAHYTKIGMPLNIVAGIAYGNQGHKETFCKLVVVLGLPPTPFEFTNIKAAADYVQGTILSATGFSDIQVAIREWEVNPKCAGPQLPSLDRLDDGDIAEFRHPFTSNPGLALLERQELEGTIGAYFQCPGDDIIFGLTCCHVAAPGHATTGLTVEQAAANHEAIIAIGSGAYKEGIAAITERIGTFKKIIQSEKDSIEWLEQRLGDGTRDFDTFVKKVRRAQEKVMTTEEDMHALDSLNSWITGHLTLPEQRRIGRVYCAEPIAASTIDPTSAYTVDWAFVQLEEDAFKQPGFTGNQVYVGGRVSKEEYCNLTFPCVDDRGDYKYPPKELLQISGSVPEAEMLNPTQRGPDGEPGMPLIKNGRTTGTTIGWLNGLKTFTRHYAIEGVADFTMMETTIILQRGRSGRRCAFSANGDSGAAILDRDGRFAALLTGGGGITDEADITFATPAYQLLPRIRDAVPGVDLFPGVP
;
A
#
# COMPACT_ATOMS: atom_id res chain seq x y z
N MET A 1 -27.26 -34.24 -7.10
CA MET A 1 -27.99 -32.96 -6.92
C MET A 1 -27.17 -32.14 -5.94
N ALA A 2 -26.44 -31.14 -6.42
CA ALA A 2 -25.67 -30.25 -5.55
C ALA A 2 -26.56 -29.07 -5.13
N ALA A 3 -26.56 -28.73 -3.84
CA ALA A 3 -27.25 -27.55 -3.35
C ALA A 3 -26.38 -26.32 -3.62
N ASN A 4 -26.96 -25.26 -4.19
CA ASN A 4 -26.27 -23.99 -4.40
C ASN A 4 -25.99 -23.32 -3.05
N ALA A 5 -24.71 -23.13 -2.72
CA ALA A 5 -24.32 -22.13 -1.72
C ALA A 5 -24.49 -20.73 -2.35
N PRO A 6 -25.12 -19.76 -1.67
CA PRO A 6 -25.29 -18.42 -2.21
C PRO A 6 -23.99 -17.63 -2.14
N SER A 7 -23.51 -17.12 -3.28
CA SER A 7 -22.43 -16.15 -3.30
C SER A 7 -22.92 -14.82 -2.72
N ILE A 8 -22.29 -14.36 -1.63
CA ILE A 8 -22.56 -13.03 -1.06
C ILE A 8 -21.84 -11.98 -1.92
N SER A 9 -22.42 -11.68 -3.08
CA SER A 9 -22.14 -10.42 -3.78
C SER A 9 -22.74 -9.27 -2.99
N SER A 10 -22.03 -8.14 -2.89
CA SER A 10 -22.45 -6.90 -2.21
C SER A 10 -23.57 -6.16 -2.98
N GLY A 11 -24.71 -6.84 -3.16
CA GLY A 11 -25.86 -6.39 -3.94
C GLY A 11 -26.72 -5.34 -3.25
N ILE A 12 -26.17 -4.17 -2.91
CA ILE A 12 -26.99 -3.01 -2.53
C ILE A 12 -27.77 -2.56 -3.78
N SER A 13 -29.10 -2.65 -3.73
CA SER A 13 -29.93 -2.21 -4.85
C SER A 13 -29.74 -0.70 -5.11
N LYS A 14 -29.82 -0.28 -6.38
CA LYS A 14 -29.69 1.15 -6.74
C LYS A 14 -30.69 2.05 -6.00
N ALA A 15 -31.87 1.53 -5.67
CA ALA A 15 -32.88 2.22 -4.87
C ALA A 15 -32.42 2.46 -3.42
N ASN A 16 -31.82 1.44 -2.78
CA ASN A 16 -31.30 1.55 -1.41
C ASN A 16 -30.12 2.54 -1.35
N ALA A 17 -29.24 2.54 -2.36
CA ALA A 17 -28.14 3.51 -2.47
C ALA A 17 -28.65 4.95 -2.61
N ALA A 18 -29.65 5.21 -3.45
CA ALA A 18 -30.25 6.54 -3.63
C ALA A 18 -30.98 7.04 -2.38
N ALA A 19 -31.72 6.17 -1.68
CA ALA A 19 -32.35 6.50 -0.41
C ALA A 19 -31.31 6.86 0.67
N ARG A 20 -30.22 6.08 0.77
CA ARG A 20 -29.12 6.34 1.71
C ARG A 20 -28.38 7.64 1.42
N HIS A 21 -28.09 7.94 0.15
CA HIS A 21 -27.52 9.22 -0.27
C HIS A 21 -28.41 10.40 0.15
N THR A 22 -29.73 10.30 -0.08
CA THR A 22 -30.70 11.35 0.28
C THR A 22 -30.73 11.58 1.80
N SER A 23 -30.75 10.51 2.59
CA SER A 23 -30.72 10.57 4.06
C SER A 23 -29.44 11.21 4.61
N LEU A 24 -28.28 10.89 4.02
CA LEU A 24 -27.01 11.50 4.42
C LEU A 24 -26.99 13.00 4.13
N VAL A 25 -27.40 13.44 2.94
CA VAL A 25 -27.46 14.86 2.57
C VAL A 25 -28.51 15.62 3.40
N SER A 26 -29.63 15.01 3.77
CA SER A 26 -30.63 15.67 4.65
C SER A 26 -30.14 15.85 6.08
N ASN A 27 -29.25 14.97 6.55
CA ASN A 27 -28.66 15.04 7.89
C ASN A 27 -27.44 15.97 7.94
N TYR A 28 -26.61 15.94 6.89
CA TYR A 28 -25.41 16.75 6.73
C TYR A 28 -25.21 17.09 5.25
N ALA A 29 -25.48 18.34 4.87
CA ALA A 29 -25.54 18.74 3.45
C ALA A 29 -24.21 18.56 2.71
N GLU A 30 -23.09 18.71 3.43
CA GLU A 30 -21.72 18.63 2.92
C GLU A 30 -21.13 17.21 2.94
N ALA A 31 -21.93 16.20 3.33
CA ALA A 31 -21.51 14.79 3.48
C ALA A 31 -20.62 14.26 2.35
N PHE A 32 -20.97 14.60 1.10
CA PHE A 32 -20.25 14.17 -0.10
C PHE A 32 -19.29 15.24 -0.67
N THR A 33 -19.45 16.52 -0.33
CA THR A 33 -18.62 17.61 -0.87
C THR A 33 -17.36 17.86 -0.04
N ASP A 34 -17.35 17.45 1.22
CA ASP A 34 -16.18 17.48 2.09
C ASP A 34 -15.28 16.23 1.94
N THR A 35 -15.75 15.15 1.31
CA THR A 35 -14.90 13.98 0.95
C THR A 35 -14.75 13.76 -0.55
N TYR A 36 -15.27 14.68 -1.39
CA TYR A 36 -15.27 14.55 -2.84
C TYR A 36 -13.87 14.33 -3.40
N GLY A 37 -13.67 13.24 -4.14
CA GLY A 37 -12.37 12.86 -4.70
C GLY A 37 -11.51 11.96 -3.81
N GLY A 38 -11.94 11.62 -2.59
CA GLY A 38 -11.33 10.57 -1.76
C GLY A 38 -11.31 9.20 -2.45
N ILE A 39 -10.43 8.29 -2.01
CA ILE A 39 -10.16 7.01 -2.68
C ILE A 39 -11.39 6.09 -2.60
N GLY A 40 -11.84 5.77 -1.38
CA GLY A 40 -13.06 4.96 -1.17
C GLY A 40 -14.37 5.69 -1.45
N GLY A 41 -14.34 6.99 -1.78
CA GLY A 41 -15.54 7.80 -2.05
C GLY A 41 -16.52 7.94 -0.87
N VAL A 42 -16.11 7.52 0.33
CA VAL A 42 -16.98 7.43 1.52
C VAL A 42 -17.35 8.84 2.02
N PRO A 43 -18.65 9.17 2.17
CA PRO A 43 -19.09 10.44 2.73
C PRO A 43 -18.83 10.51 4.24
N PHE A 44 -18.70 11.74 4.76
CA PHE A 44 -18.89 11.96 6.20
C PHE A 44 -20.39 11.83 6.52
N ILE A 45 -20.73 11.11 7.58
CA ILE A 45 -22.07 11.10 8.17
C ILE A 45 -22.33 12.43 8.90
N TYR A 46 -21.30 12.96 9.55
CA TYR A 46 -21.33 14.25 10.23
C TYR A 46 -19.92 14.84 10.35
N LYS A 47 -19.81 16.17 10.36
CA LYS A 47 -18.59 16.90 10.75
C LYS A 47 -18.93 18.10 11.61
N THR A 48 -18.16 18.35 12.65
CA THR A 48 -18.28 19.56 13.49
C THR A 48 -17.64 20.78 12.82
N GLY A 49 -18.05 21.98 13.26
CA GLY A 49 -17.52 23.24 12.75
C GLY A 49 -18.04 23.59 11.34
N PRO A 50 -17.46 24.63 10.69
CA PRO A 50 -17.95 25.13 9.42
C PRO A 50 -17.73 24.15 8.25
N ALA A 51 -18.61 24.25 7.25
CA ALA A 51 -18.42 23.66 5.93
C ALA A 51 -17.08 24.09 5.31
N TRP A 52 -16.41 23.19 4.59
CA TRP A 52 -15.17 23.55 3.91
C TRP A 52 -15.46 24.32 2.62
N VAL A 53 -14.61 25.31 2.31
CA VAL A 53 -14.81 26.23 1.18
C VAL A 53 -14.93 25.45 -0.13
N GLN A 54 -15.96 25.78 -0.92
CA GLN A 54 -16.22 25.28 -2.28
C GLN A 54 -16.07 26.45 -3.29
N PRO A 55 -15.88 26.19 -4.59
CA PRO A 55 -15.73 27.25 -5.59
C PRO A 55 -17.06 27.99 -5.81
N THR A 56 -17.07 29.32 -5.68
CA THR A 56 -18.30 30.14 -5.74
C THR A 56 -18.45 30.98 -7.02
N GLY A 57 -17.59 30.78 -8.03
CA GLY A 57 -17.72 31.45 -9.33
C GLY A 57 -16.86 30.82 -10.43
N GLY A 58 -17.18 31.15 -11.68
CA GLY A 58 -16.48 30.63 -12.88
C GLY A 58 -16.97 29.24 -13.34
N PRO A 59 -16.31 28.63 -14.34
CA PRO A 59 -16.63 27.29 -14.83
C PRO A 59 -16.52 26.21 -13.74
N ASP A 60 -15.58 26.40 -12.81
CA ASP A 60 -15.25 25.45 -11.75
C ASP A 60 -16.29 25.41 -10.61
N ALA A 61 -17.19 26.40 -10.53
CA ALA A 61 -18.31 26.40 -9.57
C ALA A 61 -19.36 25.31 -9.84
N GLN A 62 -19.24 24.57 -10.95
CA GLN A 62 -20.10 23.43 -11.28
C GLN A 62 -19.63 22.11 -10.65
N TRP A 63 -18.43 22.07 -10.06
CA TRP A 63 -17.83 20.85 -9.51
C TRP A 63 -17.28 21.07 -8.09
N PRO A 64 -17.47 20.13 -7.14
CA PRO A 64 -16.89 20.26 -5.81
C PRO A 64 -15.36 20.19 -5.87
N CYS A 65 -14.68 20.82 -4.90
CA CYS A 65 -13.22 20.70 -4.77
C CYS A 65 -12.80 19.24 -4.63
N LEU A 66 -11.85 18.78 -5.45
CA LEU A 66 -11.18 17.48 -5.25
C LEU A 66 -10.34 17.54 -3.98
N ARG A 67 -10.83 16.91 -2.92
CA ARG A 67 -10.18 16.81 -1.62
C ARG A 67 -9.11 15.72 -1.63
N GLU A 68 -8.04 15.97 -0.90
CA GLU A 68 -6.90 15.07 -0.72
C GLU A 68 -6.61 14.93 0.77
N MET A 69 -6.55 13.69 1.28
CA MET A 69 -6.07 13.39 2.63
C MET A 69 -4.57 13.58 2.70
N ARG A 70 -4.07 14.09 3.82
CA ARG A 70 -2.66 14.42 4.03
C ARG A 70 -2.18 13.99 5.41
N PRO A 71 -0.87 13.72 5.57
CA PRO A 71 -0.28 13.54 6.88
C PRO A 71 -0.48 14.79 7.74
N VAL A 72 -0.82 14.57 9.01
CA VAL A 72 -0.74 15.57 10.06
C VAL A 72 0.73 15.75 10.41
N SER A 73 1.16 17.01 10.59
CA SER A 73 2.56 17.30 10.87
C SER A 73 3.06 16.67 12.17
N HIS A 74 4.29 16.15 12.12
CA HIS A 74 5.04 15.66 13.27
C HIS A 74 5.34 16.76 14.30
N SER A 75 5.32 18.03 13.89
CA SER A 75 5.45 19.20 14.78
C SER A 75 4.14 19.63 15.46
N HIS A 76 2.99 18.98 15.19
CA HIS A 76 1.70 19.40 15.73
C HIS A 76 1.62 19.20 17.28
N PRO A 77 1.27 20.23 18.09
CA PRO A 77 1.31 20.12 19.56
C PRO A 77 0.42 19.04 20.17
N ILE A 78 -0.59 18.54 19.44
CA ILE A 78 -1.43 17.42 19.91
C ILE A 78 -0.67 16.10 20.04
N ASN A 79 0.48 15.92 19.38
CA ASN A 79 1.22 14.66 19.35
C ASN A 79 1.55 14.15 20.76
N THR A 80 1.86 15.05 21.70
CA THR A 80 2.15 14.73 23.11
C THR A 80 0.91 14.31 23.92
N HIS A 81 -0.30 14.68 23.47
CA HIS A 81 -1.57 14.41 24.14
C HIS A 81 -2.39 13.30 23.45
N TRP A 82 -2.04 12.95 22.20
CA TRP A 82 -2.87 12.17 21.29
C TRP A 82 -3.34 10.82 21.86
N THR A 83 -2.41 10.00 22.36
CA THR A 83 -2.74 8.68 22.95
C THR A 83 -3.71 8.81 24.12
N GLY A 84 -3.64 9.89 24.91
CA GLY A 84 -4.56 10.16 26.00
C GLY A 84 -5.93 10.68 25.54
N ILE A 85 -5.97 11.43 24.43
CA ILE A 85 -7.21 11.90 23.79
C ILE A 85 -7.96 10.70 23.18
N VAL A 86 -7.27 9.90 22.38
CA VAL A 86 -7.78 8.66 21.75
C VAL A 86 -8.42 7.73 22.79
N LYS A 87 -7.72 7.42 23.88
CA LYS A 87 -8.24 6.52 24.93
C LYS A 87 -9.49 7.09 25.64
N LYS A 88 -9.62 8.41 25.75
CA LYS A 88 -10.84 9.07 26.26
C LYS A 88 -12.00 9.01 25.26
N ILE A 89 -11.72 9.17 23.97
CA ILE A 89 -12.72 9.04 22.89
C ILE A 89 -13.27 7.62 22.87
N ASP A 90 -12.41 6.61 22.81
CA ASP A 90 -12.84 5.21 22.76
C ASP A 90 -13.64 4.80 24.01
N ALA A 91 -13.19 5.19 25.20
CA ALA A 91 -13.93 4.93 26.45
C ALA A 91 -15.32 5.61 26.46
N HIS A 92 -15.46 6.80 25.86
CA HIS A 92 -16.76 7.46 25.71
C HIS A 92 -17.67 6.71 24.72
N TYR A 93 -17.17 6.40 23.52
CA TYR A 93 -17.95 5.71 22.48
C TYR A 93 -18.39 4.31 22.90
N THR A 94 -17.51 3.58 23.59
CA THR A 94 -17.83 2.29 24.21
C THR A 94 -18.94 2.44 25.27
N LYS A 95 -18.85 3.47 26.13
CA LYS A 95 -19.86 3.73 27.19
C LYS A 95 -21.25 4.06 26.63
N ILE A 96 -21.35 4.73 25.48
CA ILE A 96 -22.63 5.08 24.85
C ILE A 96 -23.18 4.00 23.91
N GLY A 97 -22.54 2.82 23.84
CA GLY A 97 -23.00 1.71 22.99
C GLY A 97 -22.74 1.92 21.50
N MET A 98 -21.79 2.79 21.14
CA MET A 98 -21.38 3.05 19.75
C MET A 98 -19.88 2.76 19.58
N PRO A 99 -19.41 1.52 19.82
CA PRO A 99 -17.97 1.25 19.85
C PRO A 99 -17.33 1.53 18.49
N LEU A 100 -16.21 2.24 18.50
CA LEU A 100 -15.51 2.66 17.28
C LEU A 100 -14.68 1.52 16.69
N ASN A 101 -14.55 1.52 15.36
CA ASN A 101 -13.58 0.72 14.63
C ASN A 101 -12.22 1.43 14.58
N ILE A 102 -12.21 2.77 14.60
CA ILE A 102 -11.02 3.56 14.34
C ILE A 102 -11.11 4.99 14.90
N VAL A 103 -9.99 5.53 15.38
CA VAL A 103 -9.77 6.96 15.67
C VAL A 103 -8.48 7.40 14.97
N ALA A 104 -8.61 8.14 13.87
CA ALA A 104 -7.51 8.67 13.08
C ALA A 104 -7.44 10.20 13.20
N GLY A 105 -6.24 10.77 13.20
CA GLY A 105 -6.03 12.20 12.98
C GLY A 105 -5.49 12.41 11.57
N ILE A 106 -6.23 13.16 10.74
CA ILE A 106 -5.95 13.30 9.31
C ILE A 106 -5.95 14.80 8.95
N ALA A 107 -5.08 15.24 8.04
CA ALA A 107 -5.11 16.58 7.47
C ALA A 107 -5.79 16.56 6.09
N TYR A 108 -6.31 17.69 5.62
CA TYR A 108 -6.92 17.80 4.28
C TYR A 108 -6.41 19.01 3.50
N GLY A 109 -6.14 18.77 2.21
CA GLY A 109 -5.85 19.76 1.20
C GLY A 109 -6.75 19.61 -0.03
N ASN A 110 -6.56 20.49 -1.01
CA ASN A 110 -7.16 20.35 -2.33
C ASN A 110 -6.11 19.78 -3.30
N GLN A 111 -6.51 18.84 -4.15
CA GLN A 111 -5.64 18.21 -5.14
C GLN A 111 -5.01 19.29 -6.04
N GLY A 112 -3.68 19.25 -6.19
CA GLY A 112 -2.90 20.23 -6.96
C GLY A 112 -2.50 21.51 -6.21
N HIS A 113 -3.06 21.78 -5.02
CA HIS A 113 -2.64 22.90 -4.17
C HIS A 113 -1.58 22.44 -3.17
N LYS A 114 -0.50 23.22 -2.97
CA LYS A 114 0.50 22.93 -1.93
C LYS A 114 -0.07 23.09 -0.51
N GLU A 115 -0.92 24.09 -0.32
CA GLU A 115 -1.47 24.44 1.00
C GLU A 115 -2.44 23.39 1.53
N THR A 116 -2.29 23.07 2.81
CA THR A 116 -3.18 22.19 3.57
C THR A 116 -4.17 23.07 4.34
N PHE A 117 -5.42 23.11 3.89
CA PHE A 117 -6.43 24.04 4.44
C PHE A 117 -6.97 23.59 5.81
N CYS A 118 -6.97 22.27 6.08
CA CYS A 118 -7.33 21.70 7.36
C CYS A 118 -6.12 20.93 7.89
N LYS A 119 -5.38 21.51 8.84
CA LYS A 119 -4.15 20.92 9.38
C LYS A 119 -4.40 19.64 10.20
N LEU A 120 -5.61 19.49 10.75
CA LEU A 120 -6.04 18.31 11.50
C LEU A 120 -7.58 18.29 11.66
N VAL A 121 -8.17 17.15 11.33
CA VAL A 121 -9.52 16.72 11.74
C VAL A 121 -9.39 15.34 12.39
N VAL A 122 -10.10 15.12 13.49
CA VAL A 122 -10.22 13.80 14.13
C VAL A 122 -11.31 13.03 13.40
N VAL A 123 -10.95 11.98 12.67
CA VAL A 123 -11.88 11.12 11.95
C VAL A 123 -12.17 9.89 12.80
N LEU A 124 -13.44 9.73 13.15
CA LEU A 124 -13.98 8.61 13.90
C LEU A 124 -14.71 7.68 12.93
N GLY A 125 -14.29 6.43 12.87
CA GLY A 125 -14.95 5.44 12.02
C GLY A 125 -15.82 4.50 12.84
N LEU A 126 -17.11 4.49 12.53
CA LEU A 126 -18.08 3.54 13.05
C LEU A 126 -18.15 2.29 12.15
N PRO A 127 -18.51 1.11 12.70
CA PRO A 127 -18.90 -0.02 11.86
C PRO A 127 -20.13 0.34 11.01
N PRO A 128 -20.39 -0.35 9.88
CA PRO A 128 -21.56 -0.14 9.02
C PRO A 128 -22.86 -0.67 9.66
N THR A 129 -23.20 -0.10 10.80
CA THR A 129 -24.36 -0.40 11.65
C THR A 129 -25.26 0.83 11.71
N PRO A 130 -26.59 0.70 11.61
CA PRO A 130 -27.49 1.85 11.61
C PRO A 130 -27.61 2.48 13.01
N PHE A 131 -26.74 3.46 13.29
CA PHE A 131 -26.87 4.35 14.44
C PHE A 131 -27.73 5.58 14.10
N GLU A 132 -28.50 6.07 15.07
CA GLU A 132 -29.31 7.29 14.87
C GLU A 132 -28.43 8.54 14.73
N PHE A 133 -28.72 9.38 13.73
CA PHE A 133 -27.95 10.59 13.44
C PHE A 133 -27.84 11.56 14.63
N THR A 134 -28.90 11.68 15.44
CA THR A 134 -28.89 12.49 16.67
C THR A 134 -27.82 12.05 17.67
N ASN A 135 -27.62 10.73 17.81
CA ASN A 135 -26.65 10.15 18.74
C ASN A 135 -25.22 10.28 18.17
N ILE A 136 -25.06 10.05 16.86
CA ILE A 136 -23.82 10.32 16.11
C ILE A 136 -23.37 11.77 16.30
N LYS A 137 -24.28 12.72 16.08
CA LYS A 137 -24.01 14.16 16.22
C LYS A 137 -23.61 14.51 17.66
N ALA A 138 -24.40 14.09 18.64
CA ALA A 138 -24.14 14.38 20.05
C ALA A 138 -22.78 13.83 20.53
N ALA A 139 -22.39 12.65 20.05
CA ALA A 139 -21.09 12.05 20.36
C ALA A 139 -19.92 12.83 19.72
N ALA A 140 -20.05 13.29 18.47
CA ALA A 140 -19.04 14.16 17.83
C ALA A 140 -18.89 15.51 18.57
N ASP A 141 -20.02 16.15 18.88
CA ASP A 141 -20.07 17.42 19.62
C ASP A 141 -19.44 17.26 21.02
N TYR A 142 -19.63 16.11 21.69
CA TYR A 142 -18.99 15.83 22.98
C TYR A 142 -17.46 15.68 22.85
N VAL A 143 -16.96 15.01 21.82
CA VAL A 143 -15.50 14.90 21.58
C VAL A 143 -14.88 16.28 21.37
N GLN A 144 -15.47 17.11 20.50
CA GLN A 144 -14.96 18.46 20.27
C GLN A 144 -15.11 19.33 21.53
N GLY A 145 -16.34 19.49 22.01
CA GLY A 145 -16.69 20.43 23.08
C GLY A 145 -16.13 20.07 24.45
N THR A 146 -15.90 18.78 24.74
CA THR A 146 -15.42 18.30 26.04
C THR A 146 -14.00 17.75 25.97
N ILE A 147 -13.73 16.74 25.14
CA ILE A 147 -12.44 16.01 25.19
C ILE A 147 -11.31 16.86 24.63
N LEU A 148 -11.50 17.44 23.43
CA LEU A 148 -10.49 18.28 22.77
C LEU A 148 -10.37 19.66 23.44
N SER A 149 -11.48 20.30 23.81
CA SER A 149 -11.46 21.55 24.60
C SER A 149 -10.71 21.40 25.93
N ALA A 150 -10.92 20.32 26.68
CA ALA A 150 -10.24 20.10 27.96
C ALA A 150 -8.73 19.80 27.82
N THR A 151 -8.23 19.54 26.60
CA THR A 151 -6.80 19.43 26.30
C THR A 151 -6.24 20.64 25.54
N GLY A 152 -7.04 21.69 25.34
CA GLY A 152 -6.61 22.95 24.71
C GLY A 152 -6.75 23.02 23.18
N PHE A 153 -7.47 22.07 22.57
CA PHE A 153 -7.59 21.90 21.11
C PHE A 153 -9.04 22.06 20.62
N SER A 154 -9.77 23.05 21.14
CA SER A 154 -11.21 23.25 20.85
C SER A 154 -11.54 23.63 19.41
N ASP A 155 -10.54 24.07 18.64
CA ASP A 155 -10.63 24.44 17.23
C ASP A 155 -10.59 23.24 16.26
N ILE A 156 -10.06 22.10 16.71
CA ILE A 156 -9.97 20.87 15.92
C ILE A 156 -11.38 20.34 15.64
N GLN A 157 -11.64 20.01 14.38
CA GLN A 157 -12.90 19.43 13.93
C GLN A 157 -12.93 17.92 14.19
N VAL A 158 -14.13 17.38 14.41
CA VAL A 158 -14.41 15.94 14.52
C VAL A 158 -15.31 15.56 13.35
N ALA A 159 -14.91 14.56 12.57
CA ALA A 159 -15.69 13.99 11.49
C ALA A 159 -16.02 12.52 11.80
N ILE A 160 -17.22 12.08 11.43
CA ILE A 160 -17.65 10.69 11.56
C ILE A 160 -17.95 10.14 10.18
N ARG A 161 -17.45 8.93 9.89
CA ARG A 161 -17.85 8.13 8.73
C ARG A 161 -17.98 6.65 9.09
N GLU A 162 -18.52 5.86 8.19
CA GLU A 162 -18.37 4.40 8.27
C GLU A 162 -16.94 4.01 7.89
N TRP A 163 -16.43 2.95 8.51
CA TRP A 163 -15.06 2.50 8.31
C TRP A 163 -14.92 1.02 8.70
N GLU A 164 -14.43 0.18 7.81
CA GLU A 164 -14.03 -1.21 8.10
C GLU A 164 -12.50 -1.33 8.18
N VAL A 165 -12.05 -2.21 9.07
CA VAL A 165 -10.63 -2.59 9.17
C VAL A 165 -10.55 -4.05 8.72
N ASN A 166 -10.00 -4.27 7.53
CA ASN A 166 -10.03 -5.56 6.86
C ASN A 166 -8.65 -6.22 6.90
N PRO A 167 -8.47 -7.31 7.67
CA PRO A 167 -7.27 -8.15 7.67
C PRO A 167 -7.32 -9.30 6.64
N LYS A 168 -8.37 -9.38 5.81
CA LYS A 168 -8.58 -10.47 4.84
C LYS A 168 -8.14 -10.05 3.45
N CYS A 169 -7.26 -10.85 2.83
CA CYS A 169 -6.62 -10.54 1.55
C CYS A 169 -6.76 -11.68 0.53
N ALA A 170 -7.17 -11.34 -0.70
CA ALA A 170 -7.18 -12.22 -1.86
C ALA A 170 -6.92 -11.41 -3.16
N GLY A 171 -6.25 -12.00 -4.15
CA GLY A 171 -6.05 -11.45 -5.49
C GLY A 171 -4.69 -10.73 -5.78
N PRO A 172 -4.07 -10.95 -6.95
CA PRO A 172 -2.99 -11.95 -7.13
C PRO A 172 -1.53 -11.43 -7.35
N GLN A 173 -0.58 -12.26 -7.82
CA GLN A 173 0.71 -12.56 -7.15
C GLN A 173 1.97 -12.49 -8.07
N LEU A 174 3.06 -11.82 -7.61
CA LEU A 174 4.21 -11.29 -8.40
C LEU A 174 5.59 -11.41 -7.70
N PRO A 175 6.70 -11.80 -8.39
CA PRO A 175 8.10 -11.61 -7.84
C PRO A 175 9.36 -11.11 -8.80
N SER A 176 10.47 -10.39 -8.38
CA SER A 176 11.91 -10.07 -8.92
C SER A 176 12.48 -9.72 -10.36
N LEU A 177 13.80 -9.32 -10.38
CA LEU A 177 14.81 -9.44 -11.48
C LEU A 177 16.17 -10.13 -11.06
N ASP A 178 16.85 -10.79 -12.02
CA ASP A 178 18.31 -10.54 -12.27
C ASP A 178 18.69 -10.64 -13.77
N ARG A 179 19.72 -9.91 -14.18
CA ARG A 179 19.86 -9.28 -15.51
C ARG A 179 21.08 -9.75 -16.30
N LEU A 180 20.86 -10.29 -17.51
CA LEU A 180 21.86 -10.26 -18.59
C LEU A 180 21.28 -10.38 -20.03
N ASP A 181 19.96 -10.37 -20.21
CA ASP A 181 19.30 -10.44 -21.53
C ASP A 181 18.60 -9.13 -21.91
N ASP A 182 18.37 -8.92 -23.21
CA ASP A 182 17.95 -7.65 -23.83
C ASP A 182 16.51 -7.22 -23.48
N GLY A 183 16.23 -5.90 -23.51
CA GLY A 183 14.88 -5.30 -23.42
C GLY A 183 14.45 -4.65 -22.08
N ASP A 184 13.56 -3.66 -22.16
CA ASP A 184 12.99 -2.88 -21.04
C ASP A 184 11.66 -3.49 -20.52
N ILE A 185 11.74 -4.73 -20.03
CA ILE A 185 10.56 -5.55 -19.65
C ILE A 185 10.41 -5.80 -18.14
N ALA A 186 11.10 -5.00 -17.30
CA ALA A 186 11.19 -5.20 -15.85
C ALA A 186 9.82 -5.29 -15.16
N GLU A 187 8.84 -4.49 -15.59
CA GLU A 187 7.48 -4.48 -15.00
C GLU A 187 6.70 -5.78 -15.20
N PHE A 188 7.03 -6.57 -16.24
CA PHE A 188 6.44 -7.88 -16.51
C PHE A 188 7.23 -9.03 -15.89
N ARG A 189 8.47 -8.79 -15.49
CA ARG A 189 9.35 -9.78 -14.87
C ARG A 189 9.30 -9.78 -13.34
N HIS A 190 9.19 -8.60 -12.70
CA HIS A 190 8.89 -8.46 -11.26
C HIS A 190 7.59 -9.18 -10.81
N PRO A 191 6.75 -9.63 -11.75
CA PRO A 191 5.81 -10.74 -11.62
C PRO A 191 6.26 -12.22 -11.48
N PHE A 192 7.54 -12.66 -11.56
CA PHE A 192 7.93 -14.10 -11.64
C PHE A 192 9.18 -14.68 -10.86
N THR A 193 9.80 -14.02 -9.87
CA THR A 193 11.16 -14.30 -9.26
C THR A 193 11.53 -13.75 -7.80
N SER A 194 12.66 -14.06 -7.15
CA SER A 194 12.95 -13.85 -5.68
C SER A 194 13.19 -12.43 -5.01
N ASN A 195 12.53 -11.30 -5.33
CA ASN A 195 12.74 -9.96 -4.66
C ASN A 195 11.63 -9.68 -3.63
N PRO A 196 11.86 -8.84 -2.60
CA PRO A 196 10.78 -8.41 -1.71
C PRO A 196 9.75 -7.55 -2.47
N GLY A 197 8.48 -7.76 -2.14
CA GLY A 197 7.38 -7.62 -3.10
C GLY A 197 6.91 -8.96 -3.67
N LEU A 198 7.70 -10.05 -3.49
CA LEU A 198 7.33 -11.44 -3.78
C LEU A 198 6.02 -11.80 -3.08
N ALA A 199 5.03 -12.20 -3.83
CA ALA A 199 3.72 -12.48 -3.28
C ALA A 199 3.45 -13.95 -2.90
N LEU A 200 2.69 -14.15 -1.84
CA LEU A 200 2.40 -15.41 -1.16
C LEU A 200 0.94 -15.84 -1.27
N LEU A 201 0.72 -17.16 -1.25
CA LEU A 201 -0.58 -17.82 -1.12
C LEU A 201 -0.43 -18.99 -0.14
N GLU A 202 -1.34 -19.06 0.82
CA GLU A 202 -1.56 -20.24 1.64
C GLU A 202 -3.00 -20.75 1.43
N ARG A 203 -3.14 -22.07 1.26
CA ARG A 203 -4.43 -22.81 1.21
C ARG A 203 -5.57 -22.13 0.42
N GLN A 204 -5.33 -21.87 -0.86
CA GLN A 204 -6.32 -21.43 -1.88
C GLN A 204 -7.09 -20.11 -1.65
N GLU A 205 -7.07 -19.51 -0.45
CA GLU A 205 -7.97 -18.40 -0.09
C GLU A 205 -7.30 -17.16 0.53
N LEU A 206 -6.10 -17.28 1.14
CA LEU A 206 -5.45 -16.17 1.84
C LEU A 206 -4.04 -15.91 1.30
N GLU A 207 -3.77 -14.63 1.04
CA GLU A 207 -2.62 -14.23 0.24
C GLU A 207 -2.00 -12.89 0.72
N GLY A 208 -0.71 -12.70 0.43
CA GLY A 208 0.04 -11.51 0.84
C GLY A 208 1.38 -11.35 0.13
N THR A 209 2.36 -10.78 0.81
CA THR A 209 3.67 -10.35 0.27
C THR A 209 4.80 -10.67 1.27
N ILE A 210 5.94 -11.15 0.78
CA ILE A 210 7.23 -11.16 1.49
C ILE A 210 7.82 -9.76 1.40
N GLY A 211 7.97 -9.11 2.55
CA GLY A 211 8.51 -7.76 2.66
C GLY A 211 10.03 -7.71 2.73
N ALA A 212 10.65 -8.73 3.33
CA ALA A 212 12.11 -8.80 3.45
C ALA A 212 12.57 -10.24 3.65
N TYR A 213 13.84 -10.48 3.35
CA TYR A 213 14.57 -11.71 3.61
C TYR A 213 15.49 -11.54 4.81
N PHE A 214 15.68 -12.64 5.54
CA PHE A 214 16.45 -12.72 6.77
C PHE A 214 17.32 -13.98 6.76
N GLN A 215 18.44 -13.98 7.47
CA GLN A 215 19.33 -15.13 7.60
C GLN A 215 20.08 -15.09 8.94
N CYS A 216 20.40 -16.26 9.49
CA CYS A 216 21.31 -16.36 10.63
C CYS A 216 22.77 -16.40 10.12
N PRO A 217 23.71 -15.58 10.65
CA PRO A 217 25.09 -15.57 10.21
C PRO A 217 25.76 -16.95 10.32
N GLY A 218 26.20 -17.50 9.19
CA GLY A 218 26.83 -18.82 9.10
C GLY A 218 25.85 -20.00 8.99
N ASP A 219 24.55 -19.74 8.91
CA ASP A 219 23.54 -20.70 8.44
C ASP A 219 23.30 -20.46 6.94
N ASP A 220 22.93 -21.49 6.19
CA ASP A 220 22.56 -21.36 4.77
C ASP A 220 21.04 -21.17 4.56
N ILE A 221 20.25 -21.18 5.64
CA ILE A 221 18.79 -21.02 5.60
C ILE A 221 18.39 -19.55 5.47
N ILE A 222 17.61 -19.24 4.43
CA ILE A 222 16.99 -17.92 4.22
C ILE A 222 15.52 -17.97 4.69
N PHE A 223 15.09 -16.96 5.43
CA PHE A 223 13.71 -16.75 5.88
C PHE A 223 13.06 -15.59 5.13
N GLY A 224 11.82 -15.75 4.68
CA GLY A 224 10.97 -14.66 4.18
C GLY A 224 10.06 -14.12 5.29
N LEU A 225 10.11 -12.80 5.54
CA LEU A 225 9.23 -12.08 6.46
C LEU A 225 7.92 -11.70 5.78
N THR A 226 6.80 -12.04 6.41
CA THR A 226 5.44 -11.66 6.00
C THR A 226 4.53 -11.56 7.24
N CYS A 227 3.21 -11.39 7.07
CA CYS A 227 2.23 -11.35 8.16
C CYS A 227 1.79 -12.75 8.62
N CYS A 228 1.39 -12.88 9.89
CA CYS A 228 0.83 -14.10 10.44
C CYS A 228 -0.51 -14.46 9.77
N HIS A 229 -1.37 -13.46 9.50
CA HIS A 229 -2.62 -13.72 8.77
C HIS A 229 -2.42 -14.16 7.29
N VAL A 230 -1.20 -14.06 6.76
CA VAL A 230 -0.83 -14.47 5.39
C VAL A 230 -0.24 -15.87 5.36
N ALA A 231 0.65 -16.19 6.30
CA ALA A 231 1.46 -17.42 6.30
C ALA A 231 1.20 -18.36 7.49
N ALA A 232 0.18 -18.09 8.31
CA ALA A 232 -0.35 -19.05 9.29
C ALA A 232 -1.79 -18.67 9.71
N PRO A 233 -2.76 -18.49 8.79
CA PRO A 233 -4.08 -17.93 9.11
C PRO A 233 -4.91 -18.80 10.06
N GLY A 234 -4.77 -20.13 9.98
CA GLY A 234 -5.37 -21.06 10.95
C GLY A 234 -4.78 -20.95 12.36
N HIS A 235 -3.66 -20.26 12.49
CA HIS A 235 -2.91 -20.02 13.72
C HIS A 235 -2.81 -18.54 14.10
N ALA A 236 -3.56 -17.64 13.44
CA ALA A 236 -3.60 -16.21 13.74
C ALA A 236 -3.85 -15.88 15.23
N THR A 237 -4.51 -16.78 15.96
CA THR A 237 -4.88 -16.66 17.38
C THR A 237 -3.87 -17.30 18.34
N THR A 238 -3.09 -18.27 17.86
CA THR A 238 -2.29 -19.19 18.69
C THR A 238 -0.80 -19.12 18.39
N GLY A 239 -0.43 -18.53 17.25
CA GLY A 239 0.92 -18.56 16.72
C GLY A 239 1.36 -19.98 16.33
N LEU A 240 2.60 -20.06 15.87
CA LEU A 240 3.33 -21.30 15.66
C LEU A 240 4.75 -21.12 16.17
N THR A 241 5.14 -21.92 17.18
CA THR A 241 6.56 -22.09 17.53
C THR A 241 7.27 -22.89 16.44
N VAL A 242 8.61 -22.86 16.45
CA VAL A 242 9.45 -23.59 15.47
C VAL A 242 9.14 -25.10 15.49
N GLU A 243 8.91 -25.67 16.67
CA GLU A 243 8.57 -27.09 16.84
C GLU A 243 7.17 -27.42 16.28
N GLN A 244 6.21 -26.51 16.45
CA GLN A 244 4.85 -26.68 15.93
C GLN A 244 4.80 -26.55 14.41
N ALA A 245 5.46 -25.53 13.84
CA ALA A 245 5.56 -25.35 12.40
C ALA A 245 6.26 -26.53 11.71
N ALA A 246 7.32 -27.05 12.33
CA ALA A 246 8.02 -28.24 11.85
C ALA A 246 7.13 -29.50 11.81
N ALA A 247 6.14 -29.61 12.71
CA ALA A 247 5.19 -30.72 12.74
C ALA A 247 3.99 -30.55 11.79
N ASN A 248 3.53 -29.31 11.59
CA ASN A 248 2.34 -29.03 10.77
C ASN A 248 2.61 -29.09 9.25
N HIS A 249 3.87 -28.95 8.81
CA HIS A 249 4.29 -29.10 7.41
C HIS A 249 3.52 -28.23 6.38
N GLU A 250 3.05 -27.05 6.80
CA GLU A 250 2.28 -26.15 5.92
C GLU A 250 3.21 -25.49 4.89
N ALA A 251 3.06 -25.93 3.64
CA ALA A 251 3.86 -25.48 2.50
C ALA A 251 3.32 -24.17 1.92
N ILE A 252 4.22 -23.22 1.67
CA ILE A 252 3.93 -21.90 1.12
C ILE A 252 4.21 -21.91 -0.38
N ILE A 253 3.26 -21.36 -1.14
CA ILE A 253 3.30 -21.28 -2.60
C ILE A 253 3.46 -19.82 -3.02
N ALA A 254 4.49 -19.54 -3.83
CA ALA A 254 4.58 -18.32 -4.60
C ALA A 254 3.69 -18.43 -5.84
N ILE A 255 3.19 -17.32 -6.33
CA ILE A 255 2.30 -17.21 -7.51
C ILE A 255 1.11 -18.20 -7.49
N GLY A 256 -0.08 -17.71 -7.15
CA GLY A 256 -1.31 -18.48 -7.08
C GLY A 256 -1.91 -18.76 -8.47
N SER A 257 -2.94 -19.60 -8.53
CA SER A 257 -3.53 -20.00 -9.82
C SER A 257 -4.36 -18.91 -10.50
N GLY A 258 -4.79 -17.86 -9.77
CA GLY A 258 -5.34 -16.63 -10.36
C GLY A 258 -4.22 -15.75 -10.93
N ALA A 259 -3.17 -15.55 -10.14
CA ALA A 259 -2.01 -14.72 -10.46
C ALA A 259 -1.29 -15.07 -11.74
N TYR A 260 -1.01 -16.36 -11.87
CA TYR A 260 -0.40 -16.92 -13.06
C TYR A 260 -1.20 -16.55 -14.32
N LYS A 261 -2.54 -16.59 -14.25
CA LYS A 261 -3.40 -16.24 -15.40
C LYS A 261 -3.38 -14.74 -15.70
N GLU A 262 -3.41 -13.89 -14.66
CA GLU A 262 -3.38 -12.43 -14.84
C GLU A 262 -2.03 -11.94 -15.37
N GLY A 263 -0.91 -12.44 -14.85
CA GLY A 263 0.43 -12.11 -15.33
C GLY A 263 0.65 -12.57 -16.78
N ILE A 264 0.24 -13.81 -17.12
CA ILE A 264 0.25 -14.31 -18.51
C ILE A 264 -0.63 -13.46 -19.43
N ALA A 265 -1.81 -13.04 -18.97
CA ALA A 265 -2.69 -12.17 -19.73
C ALA A 265 -2.05 -10.79 -19.98
N ALA A 266 -1.43 -10.18 -18.97
CA ALA A 266 -0.73 -8.90 -19.09
C ALA A 266 0.46 -8.96 -20.05
N ILE A 267 1.28 -10.02 -19.99
CA ILE A 267 2.37 -10.27 -20.95
C ILE A 267 1.81 -10.40 -22.37
N THR A 268 0.76 -11.21 -22.55
CA THR A 268 0.12 -11.45 -23.86
C THR A 268 -0.47 -10.16 -24.44
N GLU A 269 -1.13 -9.33 -23.62
CA GLU A 269 -1.65 -8.02 -24.02
C GLU A 269 -0.51 -7.06 -24.42
N ARG A 270 0.60 -7.05 -23.68
CA ARG A 270 1.75 -6.21 -23.99
C ARG A 270 2.41 -6.60 -25.31
N ILE A 271 2.61 -7.89 -25.56
CA ILE A 271 3.09 -8.41 -26.87
C ILE A 271 2.15 -7.96 -28.00
N GLY A 272 0.83 -8.02 -27.78
CA GLY A 272 -0.16 -7.49 -28.72
C GLY A 272 -0.07 -5.97 -28.94
N THR A 273 0.32 -5.21 -27.93
CA THR A 273 0.57 -3.76 -28.01
C THR A 273 1.87 -3.45 -28.75
N PHE A 274 2.95 -4.17 -28.49
CA PHE A 274 4.23 -4.03 -29.20
C PHE A 274 4.06 -4.30 -30.70
N LYS A 275 3.33 -5.35 -31.09
CA LYS A 275 3.01 -5.63 -32.51
C LYS A 275 2.32 -4.45 -33.19
N LYS A 276 1.41 -3.75 -32.52
CA LYS A 276 0.74 -2.53 -33.03
C LYS A 276 1.69 -1.34 -33.12
N ILE A 277 2.58 -1.14 -32.15
CA ILE A 277 3.59 -0.08 -32.17
C ILE A 277 4.57 -0.30 -33.34
N ILE A 278 5.11 -1.50 -33.48
CA ILE A 278 6.03 -1.88 -34.56
C ILE A 278 5.39 -1.61 -35.93
N GLN A 279 4.13 -2.02 -36.14
CA GLN A 279 3.42 -1.73 -37.39
C GLN A 279 3.23 -0.22 -37.58
N SER A 280 2.75 0.50 -36.57
CA SER A 280 2.53 1.95 -36.67
C SER A 280 3.80 2.75 -36.99
N GLU A 281 4.95 2.34 -36.46
CA GLU A 281 6.24 3.00 -36.75
C GLU A 281 6.76 2.61 -38.14
N LYS A 282 6.55 1.36 -38.59
CA LYS A 282 6.85 0.91 -39.97
C LYS A 282 6.00 1.66 -41.02
N ASP A 283 4.69 1.78 -40.79
CA ASP A 283 3.79 2.58 -41.64
C ASP A 283 4.23 4.06 -41.67
N SER A 284 4.71 4.58 -40.54
CA SER A 284 5.24 5.95 -40.43
C SER A 284 6.55 6.13 -41.20
N ILE A 285 7.43 5.13 -41.22
CA ILE A 285 8.65 5.13 -42.04
C ILE A 285 8.28 5.13 -43.53
N GLU A 286 7.37 4.25 -43.98
CA GLU A 286 6.94 4.20 -45.38
C GLU A 286 6.31 5.54 -45.84
N TRP A 287 5.39 6.09 -45.04
CA TRP A 287 4.76 7.38 -45.32
C TRP A 287 5.77 8.54 -45.38
N LEU A 288 6.80 8.48 -44.53
CA LEU A 288 7.91 9.42 -44.57
C LEU A 288 8.71 9.23 -45.89
N GLU A 289 9.18 8.03 -46.19
CA GLU A 289 9.99 7.73 -47.37
C GLU A 289 9.30 8.13 -48.69
N GLN A 290 7.99 7.90 -48.82
CA GLN A 290 7.20 8.37 -49.95
C GLN A 290 7.27 9.90 -50.13
N ARG A 291 7.16 10.68 -49.03
CA ARG A 291 7.21 12.16 -49.05
C ARG A 291 8.60 12.74 -49.27
N LEU A 292 9.65 11.93 -49.21
CA LEU A 292 11.01 12.34 -49.56
C LEU A 292 11.16 12.46 -51.08
N GLY A 293 10.47 11.60 -51.84
CA GLY A 293 10.43 11.64 -53.31
C GLY A 293 9.83 12.93 -53.88
N ASP A 294 8.96 13.60 -53.12
CA ASP A 294 8.24 14.82 -53.53
C ASP A 294 9.03 16.13 -53.31
N GLY A 295 10.33 16.07 -52.97
CA GLY A 295 11.21 17.25 -52.91
C GLY A 295 11.00 18.14 -51.67
N THR A 296 10.89 17.54 -50.48
CA THR A 296 10.64 18.25 -49.22
C THR A 296 11.80 19.18 -48.80
N ARG A 297 11.47 20.40 -48.35
CA ARG A 297 12.44 21.48 -48.01
C ARG A 297 13.15 21.34 -46.65
N ASP A 298 12.91 20.26 -45.88
CA ASP A 298 13.48 20.05 -44.54
C ASP A 298 13.96 18.60 -44.37
N PHE A 299 15.05 18.30 -45.07
CA PHE A 299 15.69 16.98 -45.11
C PHE A 299 16.26 16.55 -43.75
N ASP A 300 16.80 17.49 -42.96
CA ASP A 300 17.40 17.18 -41.66
C ASP A 300 16.36 16.77 -40.61
N THR A 301 15.23 17.46 -40.53
CA THR A 301 14.12 17.05 -39.64
C THR A 301 13.51 15.74 -40.10
N PHE A 302 13.47 15.51 -41.41
CA PHE A 302 13.01 14.26 -42.00
C PHE A 302 13.87 13.06 -41.57
N VAL A 303 15.18 13.11 -41.82
CA VAL A 303 16.12 12.02 -41.49
C VAL A 303 16.11 11.73 -39.99
N LYS A 304 16.01 12.76 -39.13
CA LYS A 304 15.87 12.60 -37.68
C LYS A 304 14.58 11.85 -37.28
N LYS A 305 13.47 12.07 -37.98
CA LYS A 305 12.19 11.37 -37.72
C LYS A 305 12.25 9.90 -38.16
N VAL A 306 12.73 9.62 -39.37
CA VAL A 306 12.90 8.25 -39.85
C VAL A 306 13.82 7.46 -38.93
N ARG A 307 14.99 8.03 -38.56
CA ARG A 307 15.93 7.37 -37.65
C ARG A 307 15.32 7.09 -36.28
N ARG A 308 14.54 8.03 -35.72
CA ARG A 308 13.85 7.82 -34.43
C ARG A 308 12.78 6.73 -34.50
N ALA A 309 12.06 6.63 -35.62
CA ALA A 309 11.08 5.55 -35.83
C ALA A 309 11.79 4.20 -35.98
N GLN A 310 12.91 4.14 -36.72
CA GLN A 310 13.74 2.94 -36.86
C GLN A 310 14.34 2.49 -35.52
N GLU A 311 14.94 3.42 -34.76
CA GLU A 311 15.43 3.19 -33.39
C GLU A 311 14.32 2.56 -32.52
N LYS A 312 13.10 3.14 -32.56
CA LYS A 312 11.96 2.65 -31.78
C LYS A 312 11.42 1.30 -32.26
N VAL A 313 11.44 1.01 -33.57
CA VAL A 313 11.10 -0.32 -34.09
C VAL A 313 12.07 -1.37 -33.52
N MET A 314 13.37 -1.13 -33.60
CA MET A 314 14.39 -2.06 -33.09
C MET A 314 14.21 -2.33 -31.59
N THR A 315 14.12 -1.29 -30.75
CA THR A 315 13.95 -1.49 -29.30
C THR A 315 12.62 -2.17 -28.97
N THR A 316 11.54 -1.90 -29.71
CA THR A 316 10.24 -2.56 -29.49
C THR A 316 10.26 -4.03 -29.94
N GLU A 317 11.05 -4.38 -30.96
CA GLU A 317 11.27 -5.76 -31.39
C GLU A 317 12.12 -6.53 -30.36
N GLU A 318 13.16 -5.91 -29.80
CA GLU A 318 13.96 -6.43 -28.67
C GLU A 318 13.07 -6.70 -27.44
N ASP A 319 12.31 -5.69 -26.97
CA ASP A 319 11.38 -5.82 -25.85
C ASP A 319 10.33 -6.93 -26.06
N MET A 320 9.82 -7.07 -27.29
CA MET A 320 8.84 -8.09 -27.64
C MET A 320 9.44 -9.50 -27.61
N HIS A 321 10.65 -9.69 -28.14
CA HIS A 321 11.37 -10.96 -28.08
C HIS A 321 11.71 -11.37 -26.64
N ALA A 322 12.06 -10.41 -25.79
CA ALA A 322 12.28 -10.63 -24.37
C ALA A 322 10.99 -11.09 -23.66
N LEU A 323 9.84 -10.47 -23.96
CA LEU A 323 8.54 -10.92 -23.43
C LEU A 323 8.10 -12.30 -23.93
N ASP A 324 8.29 -12.61 -25.21
CA ASP A 324 7.97 -13.94 -25.75
C ASP A 324 8.85 -15.03 -25.09
N SER A 325 10.12 -14.73 -24.82
CA SER A 325 11.04 -15.61 -24.09
C SER A 325 10.62 -15.80 -22.63
N LEU A 326 10.29 -14.71 -21.94
CA LEU A 326 9.78 -14.74 -20.56
C LEU A 326 8.48 -15.56 -20.46
N ASN A 327 7.52 -15.33 -21.36
CA ASN A 327 6.25 -16.06 -21.42
C ASN A 327 6.47 -17.58 -21.63
N SER A 328 7.38 -17.93 -22.54
CA SER A 328 7.76 -19.33 -22.80
C SER A 328 8.40 -19.99 -21.58
N TRP A 329 9.24 -19.26 -20.84
CA TRP A 329 9.85 -19.75 -19.61
C TRP A 329 8.81 -19.95 -18.49
N ILE A 330 7.96 -18.95 -18.23
CA ILE A 330 6.90 -19.01 -17.20
C ILE A 330 5.96 -20.19 -17.46
N THR A 331 5.48 -20.34 -18.70
CA THR A 331 4.56 -21.44 -19.05
C THR A 331 5.22 -22.81 -18.96
N GLY A 332 6.53 -22.93 -19.24
CA GLY A 332 7.30 -24.16 -19.06
C GLY A 332 7.53 -24.56 -17.60
N HIS A 333 7.73 -23.59 -16.69
CA HIS A 333 8.23 -23.85 -15.33
C HIS A 333 7.25 -23.58 -14.20
N LEU A 334 6.23 -22.73 -14.39
CA LEU A 334 5.37 -22.22 -13.31
C LEU A 334 3.87 -22.51 -13.53
N THR A 335 3.51 -23.43 -14.44
CA THR A 335 2.10 -23.76 -14.74
C THR A 335 1.39 -24.44 -13.57
N LEU A 336 2.07 -25.33 -12.84
CA LEU A 336 1.46 -26.14 -11.78
C LEU A 336 1.71 -25.53 -10.38
N PRO A 337 0.75 -25.59 -9.43
CA PRO A 337 0.96 -25.16 -8.04
C PRO A 337 2.22 -25.75 -7.38
N GLU A 338 2.50 -27.01 -7.64
CA GLU A 338 3.61 -27.77 -7.04
C GLU A 338 4.97 -27.23 -7.50
N GLN A 339 5.06 -26.73 -8.74
CA GLN A 339 6.28 -26.11 -9.29
C GLN A 339 6.57 -24.72 -8.70
N ARG A 340 5.62 -24.15 -7.94
CA ARG A 340 5.71 -22.80 -7.39
C ARG A 340 5.76 -22.78 -5.86
N ARG A 341 5.90 -23.96 -5.24
CA ARG A 341 6.24 -24.09 -3.82
C ARG A 341 7.61 -23.44 -3.59
N ILE A 342 7.71 -22.61 -2.56
CA ILE A 342 8.94 -21.84 -2.25
C ILE A 342 9.47 -22.07 -0.83
N GLY A 343 8.72 -22.76 0.03
CA GLY A 343 9.06 -22.87 1.42
C GLY A 343 7.95 -23.45 2.28
N ARG A 344 8.10 -23.29 3.59
CA ARG A 344 7.15 -23.69 4.62
C ARG A 344 7.17 -22.68 5.75
N VAL A 345 6.10 -22.62 6.54
CA VAL A 345 6.09 -21.81 7.77
C VAL A 345 7.22 -22.26 8.70
N TYR A 346 7.96 -21.32 9.26
CA TYR A 346 9.01 -21.56 10.26
C TYR A 346 8.55 -21.17 11.66
N CYS A 347 7.96 -19.99 11.81
CA CYS A 347 7.29 -19.56 13.04
C CYS A 347 6.30 -18.43 12.72
N ALA A 348 5.31 -18.24 13.59
CA ALA A 348 4.37 -17.11 13.52
C ALA A 348 4.05 -16.63 14.94
N GLU A 349 4.10 -15.32 15.19
CA GLU A 349 3.67 -14.76 16.47
C GLU A 349 2.14 -14.54 16.46
N PRO A 350 1.39 -14.88 17.54
CA PRO A 350 -0.05 -14.67 17.58
C PRO A 350 -0.42 -13.20 17.34
N ILE A 351 -1.51 -12.97 16.60
CA ILE A 351 -1.98 -11.61 16.32
C ILE A 351 -2.56 -10.99 17.59
N ALA A 352 -1.85 -10.00 18.12
CA ALA A 352 -2.14 -9.38 19.41
C ALA A 352 -1.59 -7.96 19.51
N ALA A 353 -1.97 -7.26 20.59
CA ALA A 353 -1.37 -5.99 20.97
C ALA A 353 0.03 -6.19 21.59
N SER A 354 1.00 -5.37 21.18
CA SER A 354 2.40 -5.44 21.60
C SER A 354 2.55 -5.18 23.11
N THR A 355 3.15 -6.14 23.79
CA THR A 355 3.56 -6.08 25.20
C THR A 355 4.86 -5.30 25.45
N ILE A 356 5.66 -5.00 24.41
CA ILE A 356 6.93 -4.26 24.52
C ILE A 356 6.70 -2.78 24.81
N ASP A 357 5.70 -2.18 24.16
CA ASP A 357 5.15 -0.88 24.53
C ASP A 357 3.65 -1.02 24.80
N PRO A 358 3.24 -1.27 26.07
CA PRO A 358 1.83 -1.32 26.45
C PRO A 358 1.10 0.04 26.32
N THR A 359 1.81 1.14 26.10
CA THR A 359 1.21 2.48 25.96
C THR A 359 0.70 2.69 24.53
N SER A 360 1.50 2.37 23.52
CA SER A 360 1.06 2.35 22.11
C SER A 360 0.37 1.05 21.72
N ALA A 361 0.72 -0.08 22.33
CA ALA A 361 0.07 -1.38 22.12
C ALA A 361 -0.02 -1.78 20.62
N TYR A 362 1.09 -1.62 19.88
CA TYR A 362 1.16 -1.87 18.43
C TYR A 362 0.70 -3.26 18.00
N THR A 363 0.12 -3.37 16.80
CA THR A 363 -0.19 -4.66 16.18
C THR A 363 1.06 -5.52 16.05
N VAL A 364 0.99 -6.74 16.58
CA VAL A 364 1.92 -7.83 16.29
C VAL A 364 1.25 -8.71 15.27
N ASP A 365 1.81 -8.82 14.07
CA ASP A 365 1.26 -9.64 12.99
C ASP A 365 2.39 -9.97 12.00
N TRP A 366 3.19 -10.98 12.35
CA TRP A 366 4.35 -11.39 11.56
C TRP A 366 4.59 -12.90 11.64
N ALA A 367 5.17 -13.43 10.56
CA ALA A 367 5.61 -14.81 10.45
C ALA A 367 6.88 -14.89 9.58
N PHE A 368 7.67 -15.93 9.82
CA PHE A 368 8.75 -16.34 8.94
C PHE A 368 8.36 -17.59 8.15
N VAL A 369 8.67 -17.55 6.86
CA VAL A 369 8.65 -18.69 5.95
C VAL A 369 10.10 -19.14 5.75
N GLN A 370 10.44 -20.38 6.12
CA GLN A 370 11.70 -20.99 5.73
C GLN A 370 11.65 -21.28 4.23
N LEU A 371 12.57 -20.69 3.46
CA LEU A 371 12.61 -20.82 2.01
C LEU A 371 13.38 -22.08 1.59
N GLU A 372 12.96 -22.69 0.49
CA GLU A 372 13.61 -23.86 -0.10
C GLU A 372 14.83 -23.44 -0.93
N GLU A 373 15.94 -24.17 -0.76
CA GLU A 373 17.25 -23.81 -1.29
C GLU A 373 17.24 -23.69 -2.81
N ASP A 374 16.59 -24.64 -3.49
CA ASP A 374 16.51 -24.70 -4.95
C ASP A 374 15.84 -23.46 -5.58
N ALA A 375 15.02 -22.73 -4.81
CA ALA A 375 14.31 -21.53 -5.24
C ALA A 375 15.06 -20.21 -4.94
N PHE A 376 16.02 -20.20 -4.00
CA PHE A 376 16.69 -18.97 -3.54
C PHE A 376 18.22 -19.01 -3.48
N LYS A 377 18.87 -20.16 -3.67
CA LYS A 377 20.35 -20.29 -3.78
C LYS A 377 20.87 -20.33 -5.24
N GLN A 378 19.99 -20.12 -6.23
CA GLN A 378 20.40 -20.04 -7.64
C GLN A 378 21.19 -18.75 -7.93
N PRO A 379 22.08 -18.73 -8.95
CA PRO A 379 22.69 -17.50 -9.44
C PRO A 379 21.59 -16.53 -9.93
N GLY A 380 21.32 -15.48 -9.16
CA GLY A 380 20.25 -14.51 -9.42
C GLY A 380 19.40 -14.10 -8.21
N PHE A 381 19.60 -14.69 -7.01
CA PHE A 381 19.04 -14.09 -5.78
C PHE A 381 19.81 -12.82 -5.43
N THR A 382 19.15 -11.66 -5.54
CA THR A 382 19.75 -10.33 -5.32
C THR A 382 19.55 -9.80 -3.89
N GLY A 383 19.03 -10.63 -2.99
CA GLY A 383 18.75 -10.24 -1.60
C GLY A 383 17.62 -9.23 -1.47
N ASN A 384 17.74 -8.34 -0.48
CA ASN A 384 16.73 -7.35 -0.15
C ASN A 384 16.75 -6.13 -1.08
N GLN A 385 16.38 -6.32 -2.35
CA GLN A 385 16.26 -5.26 -3.35
C GLN A 385 14.80 -5.09 -3.78
N VAL A 386 14.16 -4.01 -3.33
CA VAL A 386 12.74 -3.72 -3.60
C VAL A 386 12.58 -3.00 -4.94
N TYR A 387 11.76 -3.53 -5.84
CA TYR A 387 11.47 -2.87 -7.12
C TYR A 387 10.66 -1.58 -6.93
N VAL A 388 11.15 -0.46 -7.46
CA VAL A 388 10.52 0.87 -7.35
C VAL A 388 10.13 1.47 -8.72
N GLY A 389 10.09 0.64 -9.76
CA GLY A 389 9.71 1.03 -11.11
C GLY A 389 8.23 0.79 -11.44
N GLY A 390 7.94 0.69 -12.74
CA GLY A 390 6.64 0.34 -13.30
C GLY A 390 5.60 1.46 -13.14
N ARG A 391 4.80 1.39 -12.07
CA ARG A 391 3.65 2.29 -11.87
C ARG A 391 4.04 3.74 -11.55
N VAL A 392 5.22 3.98 -11.01
CA VAL A 392 5.74 5.31 -10.64
C VAL A 392 6.87 5.69 -11.59
N SER A 393 6.71 6.79 -12.33
CA SER A 393 7.77 7.27 -13.23
C SER A 393 8.96 7.85 -12.47
N LYS A 394 10.13 7.93 -13.11
CA LYS A 394 11.37 8.49 -12.52
C LYS A 394 11.23 9.96 -12.07
N GLU A 395 10.39 10.75 -12.76
CA GLU A 395 10.05 12.12 -12.36
C GLU A 395 9.09 12.12 -11.16
N GLU A 396 8.08 11.27 -11.17
CA GLU A 396 7.08 11.16 -10.11
C GLU A 396 7.71 10.64 -8.81
N TYR A 397 8.61 9.65 -8.89
CA TYR A 397 9.42 9.18 -7.76
C TYR A 397 10.21 10.33 -7.12
N CYS A 398 10.95 11.10 -7.93
CA CYS A 398 11.69 12.29 -7.47
C CYS A 398 10.76 13.30 -6.79
N ASN A 399 9.63 13.61 -7.42
CA ASN A 399 8.69 14.60 -6.91
C ASN A 399 7.97 14.17 -5.62
N LEU A 400 7.78 12.86 -5.39
CA LEU A 400 7.11 12.33 -4.19
C LEU A 400 8.08 12.08 -3.02
N THR A 401 9.35 11.78 -3.29
CA THR A 401 10.38 11.52 -2.26
C THR A 401 11.24 12.74 -1.92
N PHE A 402 11.32 13.72 -2.83
CA PHE A 402 11.99 15.01 -2.65
C PHE A 402 11.08 16.15 -3.14
N PRO A 403 9.93 16.41 -2.47
CA PRO A 403 8.99 17.44 -2.91
C PRO A 403 9.55 18.85 -2.70
N CYS A 404 10.39 19.05 -1.68
CA CYS A 404 11.22 20.25 -1.54
C CYS A 404 12.35 20.23 -2.57
N VAL A 405 12.53 21.31 -3.34
CA VAL A 405 13.56 21.38 -4.39
C VAL A 405 14.97 21.46 -3.79
N ASP A 406 15.12 22.13 -2.65
CA ASP A 406 16.40 22.30 -1.96
C ASP A 406 16.95 20.97 -1.42
N ASP A 407 16.07 19.98 -1.18
CA ASP A 407 16.44 18.63 -0.75
C ASP A 407 16.94 17.74 -1.91
N ARG A 408 16.81 18.17 -3.18
CA ARG A 408 17.12 17.34 -4.37
C ARG A 408 18.60 17.25 -4.72
N GLY A 409 19.49 17.95 -4.01
CA GLY A 409 20.90 18.09 -4.38
C GLY A 409 21.61 16.75 -4.66
N ASP A 410 21.45 15.78 -3.76
CA ASP A 410 22.06 14.46 -3.85
C ASP A 410 21.13 13.38 -4.44
N TYR A 411 19.96 13.75 -4.96
CA TYR A 411 18.97 12.81 -5.47
C TYR A 411 19.53 11.94 -6.61
N LYS A 412 19.38 10.63 -6.45
CA LYS A 412 19.63 9.63 -7.49
C LYS A 412 18.45 8.68 -7.52
N TYR A 413 17.84 8.50 -8.70
CA TYR A 413 16.87 7.43 -8.87
C TYR A 413 17.58 6.07 -8.69
N PRO A 414 17.00 5.09 -7.97
CA PRO A 414 17.68 3.83 -7.69
C PRO A 414 18.18 3.13 -8.96
N PRO A 415 19.46 2.74 -9.04
CA PRO A 415 19.99 2.00 -10.17
C PRO A 415 19.15 0.75 -10.43
N LYS A 416 18.98 0.39 -11.70
CA LYS A 416 18.17 -0.78 -12.11
C LYS A 416 16.70 -0.76 -11.67
N GLU A 417 16.21 0.36 -11.13
CA GLU A 417 14.89 0.50 -10.48
C GLU A 417 14.73 -0.33 -9.20
N LEU A 418 15.85 -0.65 -8.53
CA LEU A 418 15.92 -1.50 -7.34
C LEU A 418 16.46 -0.71 -6.15
N LEU A 419 15.64 -0.57 -5.11
CA LEU A 419 15.99 0.08 -3.84
C LEU A 419 16.44 -0.98 -2.82
N GLN A 420 17.73 -0.97 -2.50
CA GLN A 420 18.33 -1.87 -1.53
C GLN A 420 17.85 -1.55 -0.10
N ILE A 421 17.43 -2.57 0.65
CA ILE A 421 17.22 -2.42 2.10
C ILE A 421 18.59 -2.20 2.76
N SER A 422 18.76 -1.04 3.39
CA SER A 422 20.05 -0.53 3.88
C SER A 422 20.19 -0.52 5.40
N GLY A 423 19.11 -0.84 6.13
CA GLY A 423 19.04 -0.77 7.59
C GLY A 423 17.59 -0.69 8.07
N SER A 424 17.36 -0.07 9.22
CA SER A 424 16.02 0.24 9.73
C SER A 424 15.93 1.67 10.25
N VAL A 425 14.72 2.24 10.26
CA VAL A 425 14.49 3.61 10.73
C VAL A 425 14.27 3.62 12.25
N PRO A 426 15.05 4.40 13.03
CA PRO A 426 14.87 4.49 14.48
C PRO A 426 13.55 5.21 14.87
N GLU A 427 12.99 4.85 16.03
CA GLU A 427 11.77 5.49 16.55
C GLU A 427 11.87 7.01 16.63
N ALA A 428 12.99 7.53 17.15
CA ALA A 428 13.21 8.97 17.32
C ALA A 428 13.14 9.74 15.99
N GLU A 429 13.50 9.11 14.86
CA GLU A 429 13.46 9.70 13.53
C GLU A 429 12.08 9.52 12.87
N MET A 430 11.39 8.40 13.09
CA MET A 430 9.99 8.25 12.67
C MET A 430 9.05 9.26 13.38
N LEU A 431 9.36 9.64 14.63
CA LEU A 431 8.64 10.66 15.38
C LEU A 431 9.09 12.10 15.06
N ASN A 432 10.30 12.29 14.56
CA ASN A 432 10.89 13.61 14.26
C ASN A 432 11.65 13.54 12.92
N PRO A 433 10.94 13.38 11.79
CA PRO A 433 11.59 13.28 10.48
C PRO A 433 12.35 14.56 10.13
N THR A 434 13.53 14.43 9.56
CA THR A 434 14.38 15.55 9.12
C THR A 434 14.11 15.97 7.67
N GLN A 435 13.39 15.13 6.92
CA GLN A 435 13.06 15.31 5.51
C GLN A 435 11.85 16.27 5.38
N ARG A 436 11.75 17.03 4.28
CA ARG A 436 10.72 18.08 4.13
C ARG A 436 9.60 17.71 3.17
N GLY A 437 8.38 18.03 3.59
CA GLY A 437 7.14 17.91 2.82
C GLY A 437 7.00 18.92 1.68
N PRO A 438 5.92 18.80 0.88
CA PRO A 438 5.59 19.74 -0.19
C PRO A 438 5.30 21.18 0.26
N ASP A 439 4.94 21.32 1.54
CA ASP A 439 4.74 22.57 2.29
C ASP A 439 6.02 23.06 3.01
N GLY A 440 7.09 22.25 3.01
CA GLY A 440 8.36 22.53 3.67
C GLY A 440 8.44 22.05 5.14
N GLU A 441 7.35 21.51 5.69
CA GLU A 441 7.31 21.00 7.08
C GLU A 441 7.99 19.62 7.21
N PRO A 442 8.43 19.22 8.42
CA PRO A 442 8.94 17.87 8.70
C PRO A 442 7.96 16.75 8.33
N GLY A 443 8.40 15.79 7.52
CA GLY A 443 7.62 14.59 7.17
C GLY A 443 8.49 13.50 6.53
N MET A 444 7.99 12.26 6.50
CA MET A 444 8.73 11.11 5.98
C MET A 444 8.01 10.48 4.78
N PRO A 445 8.52 10.64 3.55
CA PRO A 445 8.08 9.83 2.41
C PRO A 445 8.44 8.36 2.64
N LEU A 446 7.46 7.49 2.42
CA LEU A 446 7.53 6.06 2.59
C LEU A 446 7.17 5.36 1.27
N ILE A 447 7.98 4.39 0.88
CA ILE A 447 7.92 3.67 -0.38
C ILE A 447 7.66 2.21 -0.06
N LYS A 448 6.81 1.53 -0.84
CA LYS A 448 6.78 0.06 -0.84
C LYS A 448 6.64 -0.48 -2.25
N ASN A 449 6.97 -1.75 -2.42
CA ASN A 449 6.41 -2.58 -3.47
C ASN A 449 5.47 -3.59 -2.82
N GLY A 450 4.17 -3.41 -3.05
CA GLY A 450 3.17 -4.41 -2.67
C GLY A 450 2.71 -5.14 -3.92
N ARG A 451 2.34 -6.40 -3.77
CA ARG A 451 1.78 -7.23 -4.81
C ARG A 451 0.70 -6.56 -5.69
N THR A 452 -0.32 -6.03 -5.05
CA THR A 452 -1.59 -5.65 -5.69
C THR A 452 -1.50 -4.22 -6.23
N THR A 453 -0.94 -3.32 -5.42
CA THR A 453 -0.77 -1.91 -5.81
C THR A 453 0.56 -1.60 -6.49
N GLY A 454 1.50 -2.55 -6.56
CA GLY A 454 2.85 -2.36 -7.10
C GLY A 454 3.68 -1.39 -6.25
N THR A 455 4.57 -0.66 -6.91
CA THR A 455 5.26 0.49 -6.32
C THR A 455 4.27 1.58 -5.94
N THR A 456 4.21 1.95 -4.66
CA THR A 456 3.45 3.12 -4.18
C THR A 456 4.29 3.95 -3.22
N ILE A 457 4.00 5.26 -3.18
CA ILE A 457 4.69 6.23 -2.32
C ILE A 457 3.66 7.04 -1.54
N GLY A 458 3.78 7.02 -0.22
CA GLY A 458 2.92 7.71 0.73
C GLY A 458 3.76 8.45 1.76
N TRP A 459 3.10 9.03 2.75
CA TRP A 459 3.75 9.81 3.81
C TRP A 459 3.33 9.31 5.18
N LEU A 460 4.32 9.22 6.07
CA LEU A 460 4.10 8.88 7.47
C LEU A 460 3.27 9.97 8.16
N ASN A 461 2.09 9.59 8.66
CA ASN A 461 1.27 10.46 9.48
C ASN A 461 1.94 10.71 10.84
N GLY A 462 1.98 11.96 11.32
CA GLY A 462 2.49 12.27 12.66
C GLY A 462 1.66 11.66 13.80
N LEU A 463 0.39 11.33 13.52
CA LEU A 463 -0.52 10.69 14.47
C LEU A 463 -0.67 9.19 14.18
N LYS A 464 -0.34 8.36 15.17
CA LYS A 464 -0.68 6.92 15.20
C LYS A 464 -2.20 6.78 15.15
N THR A 465 -2.75 5.84 14.37
CA THR A 465 -4.21 5.64 14.32
C THR A 465 -4.62 4.55 15.29
N PHE A 466 -5.67 4.79 16.07
CA PHE A 466 -6.27 3.72 16.88
C PHE A 466 -7.14 2.84 16.00
N THR A 467 -6.99 1.52 16.10
CA THR A 467 -7.87 0.54 15.46
C THR A 467 -8.44 -0.42 16.50
N ARG A 468 -9.64 -0.93 16.24
CA ARG A 468 -10.26 -2.05 16.97
C ARG A 468 -10.64 -3.14 15.97
N HIS A 469 -10.19 -4.36 16.24
CA HIS A 469 -10.37 -5.49 15.34
C HIS A 469 -11.41 -6.44 15.92
N TYR A 470 -12.46 -6.71 15.12
CA TYR A 470 -13.63 -7.52 15.50
C TYR A 470 -13.81 -8.77 14.60
N ALA A 471 -12.88 -9.02 13.67
CA ALA A 471 -13.13 -9.88 12.50
C ALA A 471 -11.98 -10.84 12.13
N ILE A 472 -11.01 -11.05 13.03
CA ILE A 472 -10.07 -12.17 12.90
C ILE A 472 -10.70 -13.36 13.64
N GLU A 473 -10.97 -14.43 12.91
CA GLU A 473 -11.72 -15.58 13.43
C GLU A 473 -10.98 -16.22 14.62
N GLY A 474 -11.64 -16.25 15.78
CA GLY A 474 -11.09 -16.76 17.03
C GLY A 474 -10.20 -15.80 17.84
N VAL A 475 -9.89 -14.59 17.36
CA VAL A 475 -9.21 -13.57 18.17
C VAL A 475 -10.27 -12.81 18.98
N ALA A 476 -10.04 -12.60 20.27
CA ALA A 476 -10.92 -11.78 21.11
C ALA A 476 -10.73 -10.28 20.77
N ASP A 477 -11.83 -9.51 20.76
CA ASP A 477 -11.83 -8.07 20.47
C ASP A 477 -10.71 -7.32 21.21
N PHE A 478 -9.85 -6.65 20.44
CA PHE A 478 -8.71 -5.92 20.98
C PHE A 478 -8.48 -4.60 20.25
N THR A 479 -7.77 -3.70 20.92
CA THR A 479 -7.53 -2.31 20.50
C THR A 479 -6.04 -2.02 20.45
N MET A 480 -5.59 -1.32 19.42
CA MET A 480 -4.18 -1.04 19.18
C MET A 480 -3.95 0.29 18.49
N MET A 481 -2.69 0.76 18.51
CA MET A 481 -2.27 1.91 17.71
C MET A 481 -1.42 1.43 16.53
N GLU A 482 -1.74 1.92 15.35
CA GLU A 482 -1.11 1.58 14.08
C GLU A 482 -0.25 2.73 13.54
N THR A 483 0.90 2.39 12.95
CA THR A 483 1.64 3.36 12.14
C THR A 483 0.83 3.62 10.89
N THR A 484 0.52 4.89 10.61
CA THR A 484 -0.40 5.25 9.53
C THR A 484 0.34 5.87 8.37
N ILE A 485 0.14 5.31 7.17
CA ILE A 485 0.66 5.87 5.92
C ILE A 485 -0.52 6.40 5.11
N ILE A 486 -0.41 7.64 4.67
CA ILE A 486 -1.40 8.31 3.81
C ILE A 486 -0.78 8.44 2.42
N LEU A 487 -1.48 8.00 1.38
CA LEU A 487 -1.00 8.16 0.01
C LEU A 487 -0.86 9.64 -0.34
N GLN A 488 0.24 10.00 -1.02
CA GLN A 488 0.30 11.27 -1.74
C GLN A 488 0.03 11.06 -3.23
N ARG A 489 -0.93 11.80 -3.80
CA ARG A 489 -1.22 11.69 -5.24
C ARG A 489 -0.12 12.38 -6.04
N GLY A 490 0.47 11.63 -6.97
CA GLY A 490 1.37 12.18 -7.98
C GLY A 490 0.66 13.08 -9.00
N ARG A 491 1.46 13.80 -9.79
CA ARG A 491 0.98 14.71 -10.86
C ARG A 491 0.11 14.01 -11.91
N SER A 492 0.26 12.69 -12.07
CA SER A 492 -0.56 11.88 -12.97
C SER A 492 -2.05 11.85 -12.60
N GLY A 493 -2.40 12.23 -11.37
CA GLY A 493 -3.80 12.29 -10.90
C GLY A 493 -4.51 10.94 -10.83
N ARG A 494 -3.76 9.83 -10.99
CA ARG A 494 -4.32 8.47 -10.90
C ARG A 494 -4.95 8.26 -9.53
N ARG A 495 -6.17 7.71 -9.53
CA ARG A 495 -6.79 7.16 -8.32
C ARG A 495 -6.21 5.77 -8.12
N CYS A 496 -5.38 5.66 -7.10
CA CYS A 496 -4.93 4.43 -6.49
C CYS A 496 -4.89 4.67 -4.98
N ALA A 497 -4.80 3.60 -4.19
CA ALA A 497 -4.44 3.65 -2.77
C ALA A 497 -2.94 3.52 -2.55
N PHE A 498 -2.47 3.79 -1.32
CA PHE A 498 -1.11 3.36 -0.94
C PHE A 498 -1.05 1.83 -0.84
N SER A 499 -2.11 1.18 -0.37
CA SER A 499 -2.23 -0.27 -0.31
C SER A 499 -3.63 -0.78 -0.67
N ALA A 500 -3.68 -2.04 -1.10
CA ALA A 500 -4.91 -2.81 -1.28
C ALA A 500 -4.74 -4.24 -0.74
N ASN A 501 -5.83 -4.98 -0.69
CA ASN A 501 -5.85 -6.40 -0.31
C ASN A 501 -4.77 -7.19 -1.08
N GLY A 502 -3.92 -7.94 -0.36
CA GLY A 502 -2.78 -8.67 -0.90
C GLY A 502 -1.41 -7.99 -0.76
N ASP A 503 -1.37 -6.70 -0.41
CA ASP A 503 -0.11 -6.01 -0.07
C ASP A 503 0.40 -6.35 1.36
N SER A 504 -0.38 -7.05 2.18
CA SER A 504 -0.01 -7.45 3.56
C SER A 504 1.32 -8.18 3.61
N GLY A 505 2.19 -7.82 4.56
CA GLY A 505 3.55 -8.32 4.67
C GLY A 505 4.56 -7.60 3.79
N ALA A 506 4.17 -6.67 2.91
CA ALA A 506 5.12 -5.85 2.15
C ALA A 506 5.96 -4.95 3.07
N ALA A 507 7.24 -4.79 2.75
CA ALA A 507 8.10 -3.85 3.47
C ALA A 507 7.85 -2.43 2.99
N ILE A 508 7.76 -1.53 3.97
CA ILE A 508 7.71 -0.09 3.77
C ILE A 508 9.09 0.45 4.13
N LEU A 509 9.74 1.08 3.15
CA LEU A 509 11.06 1.70 3.26
C LEU A 509 10.93 3.22 3.29
N ASP A 510 11.91 3.91 3.87
CA ASP A 510 12.08 5.34 3.59
C ASP A 510 12.77 5.57 2.22
N ARG A 511 12.96 6.84 1.84
CA ARG A 511 13.62 7.21 0.57
C ARG A 511 15.08 6.74 0.44
N ASP A 512 15.72 6.41 1.56
CA ASP A 512 17.12 5.98 1.65
C ASP A 512 17.25 4.44 1.77
N GLY A 513 16.13 3.72 1.60
CA GLY A 513 16.06 2.26 1.61
C GLY A 513 16.03 1.65 3.01
N ARG A 514 15.89 2.41 4.09
CA ARG A 514 15.84 1.86 5.45
C ARG A 514 14.44 1.31 5.73
N PHE A 515 14.37 0.11 6.29
CA PHE A 515 13.12 -0.55 6.67
C PHE A 515 12.41 0.24 7.78
N ALA A 516 11.26 0.82 7.45
CA ALA A 516 10.49 1.66 8.34
C ALA A 516 9.35 0.88 9.03
N ALA A 517 8.63 0.04 8.29
CA ALA A 517 7.52 -0.75 8.82
C ALA A 517 7.15 -1.97 7.95
N LEU A 518 6.51 -2.98 8.55
CA LEU A 518 5.84 -4.08 7.86
C LEU A 518 4.36 -3.74 7.68
N LEU A 519 3.85 -3.79 6.46
CA LEU A 519 2.43 -3.50 6.18
C LEU A 519 1.53 -4.60 6.75
N THR A 520 0.60 -4.26 7.64
CA THR A 520 -0.32 -5.21 8.30
C THR A 520 -1.74 -5.16 7.76
N GLY A 521 -2.18 -4.03 7.21
CA GLY A 521 -3.51 -3.92 6.63
C GLY A 521 -3.85 -2.52 6.15
N GLY A 522 -5.15 -2.28 5.95
CA GLY A 522 -5.67 -0.99 5.51
C GLY A 522 -7.03 -0.68 6.11
N GLY A 523 -7.38 0.61 6.07
CA GLY A 523 -8.66 1.13 6.50
C GLY A 523 -9.46 1.70 5.33
N GLY A 524 -10.72 1.29 5.18
CA GLY A 524 -11.63 1.79 4.14
C GLY A 524 -13.00 1.12 4.21
N ILE A 525 -13.82 1.26 3.16
CA ILE A 525 -15.00 0.40 2.89
C ILE A 525 -14.83 -0.35 1.55
N THR A 526 -13.70 -0.13 0.87
CA THR A 526 -13.35 -0.66 -0.44
C THR A 526 -12.11 -1.53 -0.34
N ASP A 527 -11.84 -2.36 -1.36
CA ASP A 527 -10.60 -3.15 -1.46
C ASP A 527 -9.33 -2.27 -1.55
N GLU A 528 -9.50 -1.01 -1.99
CA GLU A 528 -8.51 0.05 -1.89
C GLU A 528 -8.60 0.75 -0.51
N ALA A 529 -7.45 0.88 0.17
CA ALA A 529 -7.38 1.51 1.49
C ALA A 529 -7.31 3.04 1.40
N ASP A 530 -8.15 3.73 2.18
CA ASP A 530 -8.08 5.19 2.35
C ASP A 530 -6.84 5.59 3.17
N ILE A 531 -6.44 4.77 4.17
CA ILE A 531 -5.15 4.85 4.88
C ILE A 531 -4.59 3.45 5.12
N THR A 532 -3.27 3.33 5.22
CA THR A 532 -2.58 2.04 5.41
C THR A 532 -2.04 1.91 6.82
N PHE A 533 -2.09 0.69 7.37
CA PHE A 533 -1.61 0.31 8.70
C PHE A 533 -0.34 -0.53 8.61
N ALA A 534 0.56 -0.37 9.59
CA ALA A 534 1.84 -1.05 9.60
C ALA A 534 2.49 -1.12 11.00
N THR A 535 3.11 -2.26 11.31
CA THR A 535 3.95 -2.44 12.49
C THR A 535 5.33 -1.82 12.23
N PRO A 536 5.80 -0.85 13.04
CA PRO A 536 7.06 -0.17 12.76
C PRO A 536 8.27 -1.07 13.06
N ALA A 537 9.34 -0.92 12.26
CA ALA A 537 10.52 -1.77 12.31
C ALA A 537 11.21 -1.75 13.69
N TYR A 538 11.19 -0.62 14.40
CA TYR A 538 11.78 -0.51 15.75
C TYR A 538 11.02 -1.31 16.82
N GLN A 539 9.75 -1.68 16.60
CA GLN A 539 8.99 -2.61 17.46
C GLN A 539 9.11 -4.05 16.98
N LEU A 540 9.17 -4.26 15.65
CA LEU A 540 9.18 -5.58 15.03
C LEU A 540 10.54 -6.29 15.12
N LEU A 541 11.64 -5.59 14.81
CA LEU A 541 12.98 -6.20 14.74
C LEU A 541 13.51 -6.73 16.09
N PRO A 542 13.21 -6.10 17.25
CA PRO A 542 13.47 -6.73 18.55
C PRO A 542 12.73 -8.08 18.71
N ARG A 543 11.42 -8.12 18.44
CA ARG A 543 10.60 -9.35 18.53
C ARG A 543 11.14 -10.49 17.67
N ILE A 544 11.49 -10.16 16.42
CA ILE A 544 12.09 -11.11 15.48
C ILE A 544 13.38 -11.72 16.05
N ARG A 545 14.26 -10.91 16.66
CA ARG A 545 15.51 -11.39 17.26
C ARG A 545 15.31 -12.15 18.57
N ASP A 546 14.27 -11.83 19.34
CA ASP A 546 13.91 -12.58 20.54
C ASP A 546 13.32 -13.96 20.18
N ALA A 547 12.54 -14.05 19.10
CA ALA A 547 11.94 -15.28 18.60
C ALA A 547 12.94 -16.16 17.82
N VAL A 548 13.85 -15.56 17.05
CA VAL A 548 14.90 -16.25 16.29
C VAL A 548 16.27 -15.61 16.58
N PRO A 549 16.94 -16.04 17.66
CA PRO A 549 18.21 -15.46 18.10
C PRO A 549 19.31 -15.51 17.02
N GLY A 550 19.90 -14.35 16.76
CA GLY A 550 21.00 -14.19 15.80
C GLY A 550 20.58 -13.89 14.37
N VAL A 551 19.28 -13.88 14.04
CA VAL A 551 18.81 -13.56 12.69
C VAL A 551 19.07 -12.07 12.33
N ASP A 552 19.47 -11.81 11.08
CA ASP A 552 19.73 -10.48 10.55
C ASP A 552 18.96 -10.21 9.23
N LEU A 553 18.67 -8.94 8.95
CA LEU A 553 17.98 -8.41 7.77
C LEU A 553 18.87 -8.37 6.52
N PHE A 554 20.10 -8.87 6.61
CA PHE A 554 21.09 -8.89 5.54
C PHE A 554 21.50 -10.33 5.20
N PRO A 555 20.67 -11.07 4.42
CA PRO A 555 21.07 -12.37 3.93
C PRO A 555 22.29 -12.24 3.00
N GLY A 556 23.17 -13.23 3.06
CA GLY A 556 24.25 -13.41 2.10
C GLY A 556 23.70 -13.60 0.69
N VAL A 557 24.38 -12.99 -0.27
CA VAL A 557 24.15 -13.17 -1.69
C VAL A 557 25.21 -14.16 -2.22
N PRO A 558 24.84 -15.20 -2.99
CA PRO A 558 25.78 -16.19 -3.56
C PRO A 558 26.89 -15.60 -4.45
#